data_AF-A0A752NGQ5-F1
#
_entry.id   AF-A0A752NGQ5-F1
#
_cell.length_a   1.000
_cell.length_b   1.000
_cell.length_c   1.000
_cell.angle_alpha   90.00
_cell.angle_beta   90.00
_cell.angle_gamma   90.00
#
_symmetry.space_group_name_H-M   'P 1'
#
loop_
_entity.id
_entity.type
_entity.pdbx_description
1 polymer ?
#
loop_
_entity_poly.entity_id
_entity_poly.type
_entity_poly.pdbx_seq_one_letter_code
_entity_poly.pdbx_strand_id
1 'polypeptide(L)'
;MTYQLHVGRCEVVLKSIPDNSVDSIVTDPPYGLSFQNHKWDYDVPSVEQWQECLRVLKPGGHLLAFGGSRTYHRLVVNAEDAGFEIRDQILWIYGSGFPKSHNLDGQWNGWGTALKPAHEPILMARKPFKSTVAENMVALGTGALNINACRIPTGEQLSGGAGCLLSHRRDGTEPAAEYEQSVGGRWPANIIHDGSDDVIACLPGNAGAAAPVTGNEPSAASTGQVLGMRQRVATVHHGDKGSAARFFYCAKVKPSERDEGLERFIAISASDMTGGRKEGSAGINDPRAGAGRTKGAKNNHPTVKPIALMKYLCKLITQPGGTVLDPWMGSGSTGRAAIEEGFNFVGIDLDPDYVTIASARLAFSLKKYAKERAEEL
;
A
#
# COMPACT_ATOMS: atom_id res chain seq x y z
N MET A 1 17.91 -10.08 10.41
CA MET A 1 17.01 -8.91 10.40
C MET A 1 17.00 -8.29 11.78
N THR A 2 17.00 -6.97 11.83
CA THR A 2 17.00 -6.20 13.07
C THR A 2 15.83 -5.21 13.07
N TYR A 3 15.38 -4.82 14.25
CA TYR A 3 14.42 -3.73 14.39
C TYR A 3 14.77 -2.83 15.58
N GLN A 4 14.43 -1.56 15.49
CA GLN A 4 14.53 -0.57 16.55
C GLN A 4 13.18 0.11 16.74
N LEU A 5 12.72 0.19 17.99
CA LEU A 5 11.45 0.83 18.34
C LEU A 5 11.70 1.99 19.30
N HIS A 6 11.04 3.11 19.05
CA HIS A 6 11.16 4.32 19.85
C HIS A 6 9.78 4.76 20.34
N VAL A 7 9.71 5.12 21.63
CA VAL A 7 8.56 5.80 22.21
C VAL A 7 8.84 7.30 22.18
N GLY A 8 7.95 8.09 21.57
CA GLY A 8 8.03 9.55 21.60
C GLY A 8 7.41 10.23 20.39
N ARG A 9 7.44 11.57 20.39
CA ARG A 9 7.00 12.38 19.26
C ARG A 9 7.96 12.17 18.08
N CYS A 10 7.42 11.89 16.89
CA CYS A 10 8.24 11.54 15.74
C CYS A 10 9.24 12.65 15.37
N GLU A 11 8.85 13.92 15.42
CA GLU A 11 9.75 15.05 15.13
C GLU A 11 10.90 15.24 16.14
N VAL A 12 10.80 14.61 17.32
CA VAL A 12 11.88 14.61 18.32
C VAL A 12 12.78 13.41 18.09
N VAL A 13 12.18 12.23 17.94
CA VAL A 13 12.92 10.97 17.74
C VAL A 13 13.69 10.99 16.43
N LEU A 14 13.09 11.47 15.34
CA LEU A 14 13.74 11.56 14.02
C LEU A 14 15.06 12.32 14.08
N LYS A 15 15.19 13.38 14.90
CA LYS A 15 16.43 14.15 15.07
C LYS A 15 17.60 13.34 15.65
N SER A 16 17.30 12.22 16.31
CA SER A 16 18.32 11.29 16.81
C SER A 16 18.75 10.25 15.77
N ILE A 17 17.97 10.10 14.69
CA ILE A 17 18.26 9.18 13.58
C ILE A 17 19.22 9.89 12.60
N PRO A 18 20.33 9.26 12.18
CA PRO A 18 21.28 9.87 11.26
C PRO A 18 20.69 10.22 9.89
N ASP A 19 21.27 11.22 9.24
CA ASP A 19 20.94 11.57 7.86
C ASP A 19 21.16 10.39 6.91
N ASN A 20 20.28 10.23 5.91
CA ASN A 20 20.44 9.22 4.85
C ASN A 20 20.66 7.79 5.38
N SER A 21 20.04 7.42 6.49
CA SER A 21 20.24 6.14 7.16
C SER A 21 19.20 5.09 6.82
N VAL A 22 18.04 5.47 6.26
CA VAL A 22 16.96 4.52 5.90
C VAL A 22 16.75 4.47 4.39
N ASP A 23 16.36 3.32 3.86
CA ASP A 23 16.22 3.06 2.42
C ASP A 23 14.83 3.46 1.90
N SER A 24 13.81 3.29 2.74
CA SER A 24 12.41 3.56 2.41
C SER A 24 11.62 4.01 3.63
N ILE A 25 10.53 4.72 3.38
CA ILE A 25 9.51 5.04 4.39
C ILE A 25 8.19 4.44 3.93
N VAL A 26 7.57 3.62 4.78
CA VAL A 26 6.23 3.06 4.56
C VAL A 26 5.43 3.32 5.84
N THR A 27 4.38 4.13 5.77
CA THR A 27 3.74 4.63 6.99
C THR A 27 2.26 4.94 6.85
N ASP A 28 1.51 4.77 7.94
CA ASP A 28 0.11 5.12 8.09
C ASP A 28 -0.03 6.31 9.06
N PRO A 29 0.26 7.54 8.60
CA PRO A 29 0.27 8.71 9.46
C PRO A 29 -1.14 9.13 9.90
N PRO A 30 -1.27 10.09 10.83
CA PRO A 30 -2.51 10.80 11.06
C PRO A 30 -3.12 11.36 9.76
N TYR A 31 -4.44 11.21 9.60
CA TYR A 31 -5.18 11.64 8.41
C TYR A 31 -5.78 13.04 8.56
N GLY A 32 -5.77 13.64 9.75
CA GLY A 32 -6.41 14.95 9.95
C GLY A 32 -7.93 14.89 9.94
N LEU A 33 -8.51 13.78 10.40
CA LEU A 33 -9.96 13.55 10.44
C LEU A 33 -10.55 13.72 11.84
N SER A 34 -9.71 14.02 12.84
CA SER A 34 -10.06 14.01 14.26
C SER A 34 -10.74 12.70 14.68
N PHE A 35 -10.24 11.58 14.15
CA PHE A 35 -10.83 10.26 14.31
C PHE A 35 -11.04 9.91 15.79
N GLN A 36 -12.28 9.56 16.16
CA GLN A 36 -12.71 9.30 17.53
C GLN A 36 -12.35 10.42 18.53
N ASN A 37 -12.29 11.68 18.08
CA ASN A 37 -11.86 12.84 18.87
C ASN A 37 -10.42 12.72 19.43
N HIS A 38 -9.60 11.85 18.85
CA HIS A 38 -8.20 11.78 19.23
C HIS A 38 -7.46 13.01 18.71
N LYS A 39 -6.81 13.74 19.64
CA LYS A 39 -6.03 14.95 19.33
C LYS A 39 -4.87 14.70 18.37
N TRP A 40 -4.33 13.49 18.34
CA TRP A 40 -3.23 13.12 17.45
C TRP A 40 -3.66 13.07 15.97
N ASP A 41 -4.97 12.93 15.68
CA ASP A 41 -5.51 12.90 14.31
C ASP A 41 -6.11 14.24 13.87
N TYR A 42 -5.77 15.34 14.53
CA TYR A 42 -6.35 16.64 14.21
C TYR A 42 -5.88 17.19 12.85
N ASP A 43 -4.64 16.87 12.46
CA ASP A 43 -4.07 17.28 11.17
C ASP A 43 -3.24 16.15 10.54
N VAL A 44 -2.95 16.27 9.24
CA VAL A 44 -1.93 15.46 8.56
C VAL A 44 -0.53 15.89 9.03
N PRO A 45 0.53 15.08 8.80
CA PRO A 45 1.87 15.47 9.21
C PRO A 45 2.32 16.80 8.60
N SER A 46 3.04 17.59 9.40
CA SER A 46 3.49 18.93 9.00
C SER A 46 4.66 18.87 8.02
N VAL A 47 4.96 20.02 7.40
CA VAL A 47 6.13 20.18 6.53
C VAL A 47 7.42 19.83 7.28
N GLU A 48 7.57 20.26 8.54
CA GLU A 48 8.76 20.00 9.35
C GLU A 48 8.92 18.51 9.68
N GLN A 49 7.81 17.81 9.94
CA GLN A 49 7.84 16.36 10.13
C GLN A 49 8.28 15.64 8.85
N TRP A 50 7.80 16.08 7.69
CA TRP A 50 8.25 15.55 6.41
C TRP A 50 9.70 15.92 6.08
N GLN A 51 10.18 17.10 6.47
CA GLN A 51 11.58 17.49 6.29
C GLN A 51 12.53 16.57 7.08
N GLU A 52 12.16 16.20 8.32
CA GLU A 52 12.93 15.23 9.10
C GLU A 52 12.88 13.82 8.47
N CYS A 53 11.73 13.41 7.95
CA CYS A 53 11.61 12.17 7.16
C CYS A 53 12.50 12.21 5.91
N LEU A 54 12.51 13.33 5.18
CA LEU A 54 13.35 13.53 4.00
C LEU A 54 14.83 13.49 4.38
N ARG A 55 15.23 14.08 5.52
CA ARG A 55 16.62 14.09 6.01
C ARG A 55 17.15 12.68 6.23
N VAL A 56 16.41 11.84 6.96
CA VAL A 56 16.83 10.47 7.29
C VAL A 56 16.75 9.50 6.12
N LEU A 57 15.89 9.77 5.13
CA LEU A 57 15.78 8.95 3.91
C LEU A 57 17.01 9.11 3.01
N LYS A 58 17.55 8.02 2.48
CA LYS A 58 18.65 8.05 1.49
C LYS A 58 18.23 8.80 0.21
N PRO A 59 19.16 9.48 -0.50
CA PRO A 59 18.87 10.04 -1.82
C PRO A 59 18.27 9.00 -2.75
N GLY A 60 17.17 9.33 -3.44
CA GLY A 60 16.42 8.39 -4.28
C GLY A 60 15.54 7.39 -3.51
N GLY A 61 15.57 7.37 -2.19
CA GLY A 61 14.66 6.58 -1.37
C GLY A 61 13.21 7.05 -1.57
N HIS A 62 12.27 6.11 -1.45
CA HIS A 62 10.85 6.39 -1.66
C HIS A 62 10.08 6.48 -0.33
N LEU A 63 9.02 7.28 -0.36
CA LEU A 63 8.00 7.43 0.68
C LEU A 63 6.69 6.85 0.14
N LEU A 64 6.09 5.94 0.91
CA LEU A 64 4.70 5.51 0.78
C LEU A 64 3.95 5.89 2.06
N ALA A 65 3.06 6.88 1.95
CA ALA A 65 2.28 7.37 3.09
C ALA A 65 0.78 7.26 2.80
N PHE A 66 0.06 6.51 3.64
CA PHE A 66 -1.39 6.45 3.54
C PHE A 66 -2.02 7.81 3.89
N GLY A 67 -3.20 8.08 3.33
CA GLY A 67 -3.98 9.29 3.66
C GLY A 67 -5.48 9.03 3.63
N GLY A 68 -6.24 9.95 4.22
CA GLY A 68 -7.68 9.97 4.12
C GLY A 68 -8.14 10.65 2.83
N SER A 69 -9.19 10.13 2.18
CA SER A 69 -9.69 10.68 0.91
C SER A 69 -10.05 12.17 0.97
N ARG A 70 -10.45 12.70 2.14
CA ARG A 70 -10.82 14.11 2.34
C ARG A 70 -9.62 15.05 2.43
N THR A 71 -8.52 14.57 3.00
CA THR A 71 -7.36 15.38 3.43
C THR A 71 -6.08 15.00 2.72
N TYR A 72 -6.12 14.02 1.82
CA TYR A 72 -4.99 13.55 1.04
C TYR A 72 -4.23 14.68 0.34
N HIS A 73 -4.95 15.67 -0.22
CA HIS A 73 -4.31 16.82 -0.85
C HIS A 73 -3.37 17.59 0.10
N ARG A 74 -3.74 17.74 1.38
CA ARG A 74 -2.89 18.40 2.39
C ARG A 74 -1.65 17.55 2.71
N LEU A 75 -1.83 16.23 2.82
CA LEU A 75 -0.72 15.28 3.01
C LEU A 75 0.31 15.41 1.88
N VAL A 76 -0.16 15.45 0.63
CA VAL A 76 0.71 15.58 -0.56
C VAL A 76 1.41 16.94 -0.59
N VAL A 77 0.68 18.04 -0.41
CA VAL A 77 1.25 19.40 -0.42
C VAL A 77 2.31 19.55 0.68
N ASN A 78 2.04 19.08 1.90
CA ASN A 78 3.02 19.17 2.98
C ASN A 78 4.30 18.36 2.69
N ALA A 79 4.17 17.21 2.01
CA ALA A 79 5.33 16.41 1.61
C ALA A 79 6.11 17.06 0.45
N GLU A 80 5.41 17.63 -0.53
CA GLU A 80 6.02 18.37 -1.64
C GLU A 80 6.77 19.61 -1.13
N ASP A 81 6.14 20.42 -0.27
CA ASP A 81 6.74 21.61 0.35
C ASP A 81 7.94 21.25 1.24
N ALA A 82 7.99 20.04 1.79
CA ALA A 82 9.15 19.54 2.52
C ALA A 82 10.34 19.17 1.61
N GLY A 83 10.13 19.05 0.30
CA GLY A 83 11.15 18.78 -0.71
C GLY A 83 11.10 17.38 -1.32
N PHE A 84 10.03 16.60 -1.12
CA PHE A 84 9.84 15.34 -1.84
C PHE A 84 9.40 15.58 -3.30
N GLU A 85 9.86 14.72 -4.22
CA GLU A 85 9.31 14.63 -5.57
C GLU A 85 8.08 13.73 -5.56
N ILE A 86 6.90 14.27 -5.89
CA ILE A 86 5.69 13.45 -6.06
C ILE A 86 5.84 12.58 -7.31
N ARG A 87 5.63 11.27 -7.17
CA ARG A 87 5.85 10.28 -8.24
C ARG A 87 4.56 9.70 -8.77
N ASP A 88 3.68 9.28 -7.87
CA ASP A 88 2.42 8.59 -8.20
C ASP A 88 1.47 8.62 -6.98
N GLN A 89 0.29 8.02 -7.16
CA GLN A 89 -0.65 7.71 -6.10
C GLN A 89 -1.10 6.26 -6.25
N ILE A 90 -1.00 5.46 -5.18
CA ILE A 90 -1.58 4.12 -5.13
C ILE A 90 -2.94 4.18 -4.45
N LEU A 91 -3.95 3.52 -5.00
CA LEU A 91 -5.27 3.38 -4.38
C LEU A 91 -5.42 1.99 -3.78
N TRP A 92 -5.61 1.90 -2.46
CA TRP A 92 -6.07 0.67 -1.83
C TRP A 92 -7.60 0.68 -1.72
N ILE A 93 -8.27 -0.21 -2.45
CA ILE A 93 -9.74 -0.31 -2.55
C ILE A 93 -10.25 -1.43 -1.62
N TYR A 94 -11.32 -1.14 -0.88
CA TYR A 94 -11.92 -2.06 0.08
C TYR A 94 -13.43 -1.89 0.20
N GLY A 95 -14.15 -2.98 0.49
CA GLY A 95 -15.61 -3.00 0.62
C GLY A 95 -16.12 -2.70 2.03
N SER A 96 -15.27 -2.83 3.06
CA SER A 96 -15.69 -2.89 4.46
C SER A 96 -15.85 -1.54 5.19
N GLY A 97 -15.67 -0.41 4.51
CA GLY A 97 -15.75 0.92 5.12
C GLY A 97 -17.12 1.24 5.73
N PHE A 98 -17.14 2.16 6.69
CA PHE A 98 -18.39 2.65 7.30
C PHE A 98 -18.52 4.17 7.16
N PRO A 99 -19.68 4.70 6.72
CA PRO A 99 -19.86 6.14 6.59
C PRO A 99 -19.78 6.81 7.97
N LYS A 100 -18.81 7.69 8.14
CA LYS A 100 -18.73 8.63 9.28
C LYS A 100 -19.53 9.88 8.91
N SER A 101 -20.84 9.71 8.85
CA SER A 101 -21.85 10.71 8.45
C SER A 101 -22.72 11.07 9.66
N HIS A 102 -23.10 12.35 9.77
CA HIS A 102 -24.19 12.76 10.65
C HIS A 102 -25.50 12.58 9.88
N ASN A 103 -26.24 11.52 10.21
CA ASN A 103 -27.51 11.21 9.55
C ASN A 103 -28.66 11.92 10.28
N LEU A 104 -29.64 12.40 9.51
CA LEU A 104 -30.78 13.15 10.03
C LEU A 104 -32.02 12.26 10.18
N ASP A 105 -32.88 12.59 11.14
CA ASP A 105 -34.13 11.89 11.45
C ASP A 105 -35.38 12.69 10.98
N GLY A 106 -36.57 12.12 11.19
CA GLY A 106 -37.85 12.78 10.92
C GLY A 106 -38.11 12.98 9.42
N GLN A 107 -38.52 14.20 9.03
CA GLN A 107 -38.79 14.51 7.62
C GLN A 107 -37.53 14.44 6.72
N TRP A 108 -36.35 14.47 7.32
CA TRP A 108 -35.05 14.35 6.65
C TRP A 108 -34.44 12.95 6.78
N ASN A 109 -35.23 11.95 7.19
CA ASN A 109 -34.78 10.56 7.24
C ASN A 109 -34.21 10.12 5.87
N GLY A 110 -33.03 9.53 5.89
CA GLY A 110 -32.28 9.15 4.68
C GLY A 110 -31.26 10.19 4.19
N TRP A 111 -31.21 11.38 4.79
CA TRP A 111 -30.20 12.40 4.49
C TRP A 111 -28.98 12.29 5.42
N GLY A 112 -27.79 12.50 4.87
CA GLY A 112 -26.52 12.43 5.60
C GLY A 112 -25.45 13.34 4.99
N THR A 113 -24.33 13.51 5.69
CA THR A 113 -23.27 14.46 5.36
C THR A 113 -22.01 13.83 4.76
N ALA A 114 -21.95 12.50 4.61
CA ALA A 114 -20.76 11.84 4.09
C ALA A 114 -21.05 10.54 3.33
N LEU A 115 -20.19 10.26 2.34
CA LEU A 115 -20.12 8.97 1.67
C LEU A 115 -19.41 7.92 2.53
N LYS A 116 -19.73 6.65 2.29
CA LYS A 116 -18.95 5.52 2.80
C LYS A 116 -17.56 5.54 2.14
N PRO A 117 -16.46 5.52 2.91
CA PRO A 117 -15.14 5.37 2.32
C PRO A 117 -15.00 3.96 1.75
N ALA A 118 -14.43 3.86 0.54
CA ALA A 118 -14.20 2.61 -0.18
C ALA A 118 -12.78 2.52 -0.77
N HIS A 119 -11.94 3.51 -0.46
CA HIS A 119 -10.54 3.51 -0.83
C HIS A 119 -9.73 4.33 0.18
N GLU A 120 -8.44 4.02 0.29
CA GLU A 120 -7.41 4.83 0.93
C GLU A 120 -6.34 5.17 -0.12
N PRO A 121 -6.12 6.47 -0.41
CA PRO A 121 -4.99 6.88 -1.24
C PRO A 121 -3.68 6.78 -0.48
N ILE A 122 -2.63 6.36 -1.18
CA ILE A 122 -1.26 6.26 -0.67
C ILE A 122 -0.40 7.18 -1.55
N LEU A 123 0.19 8.19 -0.93
CA LEU A 123 1.18 9.06 -1.57
C LEU A 123 2.41 8.23 -1.91
N MET A 124 2.87 8.34 -3.15
CA MET A 124 4.17 7.86 -3.55
C MET A 124 5.07 9.03 -3.91
N ALA A 125 6.08 9.27 -3.08
CA ALA A 125 7.05 10.34 -3.26
C ALA A 125 8.48 9.80 -3.20
N ARG A 126 9.46 10.61 -3.61
CA ARG A 126 10.86 10.23 -3.63
C ARG A 126 11.76 11.37 -3.20
N LYS A 127 12.82 11.08 -2.46
CA LYS A 127 13.85 12.07 -2.17
C LYS A 127 14.63 12.42 -3.45
N PRO A 128 14.79 13.71 -3.80
CA PRO A 128 15.61 14.13 -4.92
C PRO A 128 17.06 13.60 -4.84
N PHE A 129 17.68 13.36 -6.00
CA PHE A 129 19.08 12.97 -6.12
C PHE A 129 19.65 13.42 -7.47
N LYS A 130 20.99 13.47 -7.59
CA LYS A 130 21.68 14.10 -8.72
C LYS A 130 22.11 13.13 -9.82
N SER A 131 22.47 11.91 -9.45
CA SER A 131 22.97 10.89 -10.38
C SER A 131 21.83 10.26 -11.19
N THR A 132 22.17 9.43 -12.17
CA THR A 132 21.17 8.60 -12.84
C THR A 132 20.57 7.58 -11.86
N VAL A 133 19.37 7.08 -12.14
CA VAL A 133 18.72 6.03 -11.33
C VAL A 133 19.64 4.80 -11.20
N ALA A 134 20.29 4.38 -12.29
CA ALA A 134 21.17 3.21 -12.28
C ALA A 134 22.39 3.42 -11.37
N GLU A 135 23.06 4.57 -11.46
CA GLU A 135 24.20 4.90 -10.58
C GLU A 135 23.78 4.99 -9.11
N ASN A 136 22.62 5.59 -8.83
CA ASN A 136 22.11 5.70 -7.45
C ASN A 136 21.74 4.33 -6.86
N MET A 137 21.17 3.44 -7.68
CA MET A 137 20.89 2.05 -7.28
C MET A 137 22.18 1.28 -6.96
N VAL A 138 23.25 1.46 -7.74
CA VAL A 138 24.55 0.82 -7.45
C VAL A 138 25.17 1.38 -6.16
N ALA A 139 25.11 2.69 -5.97
CA ALA A 139 25.76 3.35 -4.84
C ALA A 139 25.02 3.19 -3.50
N LEU A 140 23.68 3.27 -3.54
CA LEU A 140 22.84 3.38 -2.34
C LEU A 140 21.71 2.34 -2.29
N GLY A 141 21.41 1.70 -3.42
CA GLY A 141 20.30 0.75 -3.53
C GLY A 141 18.92 1.39 -3.52
N THR A 142 18.84 2.68 -3.86
CA THR A 142 17.62 3.48 -3.88
C THR A 142 17.47 4.18 -5.24
N GLY A 143 16.24 4.53 -5.62
CA GLY A 143 15.94 5.32 -6.83
C GLY A 143 14.95 4.67 -7.79
N ALA A 144 14.88 3.33 -7.82
CA ALA A 144 13.98 2.54 -8.66
C ALA A 144 12.92 1.77 -7.83
N LEU A 145 11.91 1.25 -8.51
CA LEU A 145 10.91 0.34 -7.95
C LEU A 145 11.25 -1.11 -8.25
N ASN A 146 10.95 -2.00 -7.32
CA ASN A 146 11.14 -3.43 -7.48
C ASN A 146 9.96 -4.07 -8.24
N ILE A 147 9.86 -3.74 -9.52
CA ILE A 147 8.74 -4.16 -10.36
C ILE A 147 8.65 -5.68 -10.45
N ASN A 148 9.75 -6.38 -10.69
CA ASN A 148 9.74 -7.82 -10.88
C ASN A 148 9.29 -8.57 -9.61
N ALA A 149 9.68 -8.12 -8.42
CA ALA A 149 9.24 -8.75 -7.18
C ALA A 149 7.75 -8.47 -6.86
N CYS A 150 7.14 -7.50 -7.53
CA CYS A 150 5.76 -7.06 -7.31
C CYS A 150 4.84 -7.30 -8.51
N ARG A 151 5.26 -8.09 -9.50
CA ARG A 151 4.41 -8.51 -10.62
C ARG A 151 3.17 -9.26 -10.13
N ILE A 152 2.08 -9.12 -10.87
CA ILE A 152 0.83 -9.84 -10.58
C ILE A 152 0.88 -11.20 -11.27
N PRO A 153 0.94 -12.32 -10.52
CA PRO A 153 1.08 -13.64 -11.12
C PRO A 153 -0.09 -13.96 -12.04
N THR A 154 0.20 -14.59 -13.18
CA THR A 154 -0.81 -15.06 -14.11
C THR A 154 -0.28 -16.26 -14.89
N GLY A 155 -1.18 -17.19 -15.21
CA GLY A 155 -0.91 -18.28 -16.16
C GLY A 155 -1.22 -17.90 -17.60
N GLU A 156 -1.70 -16.66 -17.84
CA GLU A 156 -2.04 -16.18 -19.18
C GLU A 156 -0.77 -15.83 -19.97
N GLN A 157 -0.78 -16.12 -21.27
CA GLN A 157 0.24 -15.59 -22.17
C GLN A 157 0.00 -14.09 -22.36
N LEU A 158 0.99 -13.30 -22.00
CA LEU A 158 0.92 -11.85 -22.09
C LEU A 158 1.34 -11.39 -23.48
N SER A 159 0.88 -10.20 -23.86
CA SER A 159 1.37 -9.47 -25.03
C SER A 159 1.96 -8.12 -24.60
N GLY A 160 2.56 -7.38 -25.53
CA GLY A 160 3.21 -6.09 -25.27
C GLY A 160 2.32 -5.12 -24.50
N GLY A 161 2.87 -4.49 -23.45
CA GLY A 161 2.17 -3.55 -22.57
C GLY A 161 1.51 -4.20 -21.35
N ALA A 162 1.13 -5.49 -21.41
CA ALA A 162 0.49 -6.20 -20.29
C ALA A 162 1.49 -6.93 -19.38
N GLY A 163 2.59 -7.43 -19.95
CA GLY A 163 3.67 -8.13 -19.21
C GLY A 163 5.06 -7.56 -19.48
N CYS A 164 5.28 -7.02 -20.67
CA CYS A 164 6.57 -6.50 -21.09
C CYS A 164 6.47 -5.05 -21.50
N LEU A 165 7.61 -4.37 -21.54
CA LEU A 165 7.69 -3.08 -22.19
C LEU A 165 7.24 -3.32 -23.63
N LEU A 166 6.29 -2.53 -24.11
CA LEU A 166 6.10 -2.43 -25.56
C LEU A 166 7.49 -2.12 -26.12
N SER A 167 7.88 -2.79 -27.20
CA SER A 167 9.14 -2.54 -27.91
C SER A 167 9.20 -1.14 -28.54
N HIS A 168 8.47 -0.16 -28.00
CA HIS A 168 8.58 1.25 -28.33
C HIS A 168 9.89 1.81 -27.78
N ARG A 169 10.92 1.52 -28.56
CA ARG A 169 12.05 2.39 -28.88
C ARG A 169 11.65 3.86 -28.70
N ARG A 170 12.19 4.50 -27.68
CA ARG A 170 12.31 5.97 -27.67
C ARG A 170 13.56 6.41 -28.46
N ASP A 171 14.53 5.50 -28.64
CA ASP A 171 15.90 5.85 -29.09
C ASP A 171 16.47 4.94 -30.22
N GLY A 172 15.70 4.54 -31.24
CA GLY A 172 16.28 3.80 -32.40
C GLY A 172 15.28 3.17 -33.39
N THR A 173 15.77 2.58 -34.49
CA THR A 173 14.98 1.99 -35.61
C THR A 173 15.08 0.47 -35.77
N GLU A 174 15.82 -0.24 -34.92
CA GLU A 174 16.02 -1.71 -34.96
C GLU A 174 15.56 -2.37 -33.64
N PRO A 175 14.86 -3.54 -33.65
CA PRO A 175 14.51 -4.23 -32.42
C PRO A 175 15.75 -4.95 -31.88
N ALA A 176 16.09 -4.73 -30.60
CA ALA A 176 17.27 -5.37 -30.01
C ALA A 176 17.08 -6.88 -29.74
N ALA A 177 15.84 -7.36 -29.65
CA ALA A 177 15.51 -8.77 -29.42
C ALA A 177 14.04 -9.09 -29.80
N GLU A 178 13.72 -10.38 -29.93
CA GLU A 178 12.34 -10.87 -30.05
C GLU A 178 11.54 -10.66 -28.76
N TYR A 179 10.20 -10.77 -28.86
CA TYR A 179 9.30 -10.66 -27.72
C TYR A 179 9.51 -11.82 -26.74
N GLU A 180 9.85 -11.51 -25.49
CA GLU A 180 9.87 -12.47 -24.39
C GLU A 180 8.96 -12.00 -23.26
N GLN A 181 8.01 -12.85 -22.83
CA GLN A 181 7.16 -12.57 -21.68
C GLN A 181 8.00 -12.49 -20.41
N SER A 182 7.82 -11.42 -19.63
CA SER A 182 8.52 -11.24 -18.37
C SER A 182 8.20 -12.36 -17.38
N VAL A 183 9.24 -12.84 -16.70
CA VAL A 183 9.11 -13.77 -15.58
C VAL A 183 8.28 -13.11 -14.46
N GLY A 184 7.29 -13.82 -13.93
CA GLY A 184 6.52 -13.39 -12.75
C GLY A 184 5.14 -12.76 -13.02
N GLY A 185 4.79 -12.47 -14.29
CA GLY A 185 3.43 -12.05 -14.67
C GLY A 185 3.29 -10.56 -15.01
N ARG A 186 2.13 -9.98 -14.72
CA ARG A 186 1.71 -8.66 -15.18
C ARG A 186 2.43 -7.53 -14.46
N TRP A 187 2.45 -6.35 -15.08
CA TRP A 187 2.93 -5.13 -14.42
C TRP A 187 2.14 -4.86 -13.13
N PRO A 188 2.80 -4.45 -12.03
CA PRO A 188 2.10 -3.89 -10.89
C PRO A 188 1.36 -2.62 -11.31
N ALA A 189 0.11 -2.49 -10.87
CA ALA A 189 -0.70 -1.31 -11.08
C ALA A 189 -0.73 -0.45 -9.81
N ASN A 190 -1.06 0.83 -9.97
CA ASN A 190 -1.31 1.75 -8.85
C ASN A 190 -2.71 1.56 -8.22
N ILE A 191 -3.30 0.38 -8.38
CA ILE A 191 -4.53 -0.07 -7.71
C ILE A 191 -4.25 -1.40 -7.01
N ILE A 192 -4.65 -1.48 -5.74
CA ILE A 192 -4.59 -2.67 -4.90
C ILE A 192 -5.99 -2.88 -4.32
N HIS A 193 -6.47 -4.11 -4.19
CA HIS A 193 -7.76 -4.40 -3.54
C HIS A 193 -7.63 -5.39 -2.39
N ASP A 194 -8.58 -5.40 -1.47
CA ASP A 194 -8.65 -6.35 -0.34
C ASP A 194 -9.20 -7.74 -0.71
N GLY A 195 -9.84 -7.83 -1.89
CA GLY A 195 -10.43 -9.07 -2.39
C GLY A 195 -11.78 -9.40 -1.76
N SER A 196 -12.42 -8.43 -1.08
CA SER A 196 -13.79 -8.56 -0.61
C SER A 196 -14.76 -8.74 -1.76
N ASP A 197 -15.83 -9.51 -1.53
CA ASP A 197 -16.86 -9.80 -2.53
C ASP A 197 -17.46 -8.51 -3.11
N ASP A 198 -17.66 -7.48 -2.27
CA ASP A 198 -18.13 -6.16 -2.69
C ASP A 198 -17.21 -5.53 -3.75
N VAL A 199 -15.89 -5.55 -3.53
CA VAL A 199 -14.91 -4.98 -4.49
C VAL A 199 -14.82 -5.83 -5.75
N ILE A 200 -14.81 -7.16 -5.61
CA ILE A 200 -14.76 -8.07 -6.75
C ILE A 200 -16.00 -7.93 -7.63
N ALA A 201 -17.18 -7.73 -7.03
CA ALA A 201 -18.44 -7.51 -7.76
C ALA A 201 -18.46 -6.21 -8.56
N CYS A 202 -17.71 -5.19 -8.14
CA CYS A 202 -17.56 -3.94 -8.90
C CYS A 202 -16.61 -4.08 -10.12
N LEU A 203 -15.81 -5.15 -10.18
CA LEU A 203 -14.86 -5.38 -11.26
C LEU A 203 -15.45 -6.35 -12.30
N PRO A 204 -15.48 -5.97 -13.59
CA PRO A 204 -16.14 -6.76 -14.63
C PRO A 204 -15.72 -8.23 -14.62
N GLY A 205 -16.71 -9.13 -14.58
CA GLY A 205 -16.51 -10.58 -14.75
C GLY A 205 -16.42 -11.03 -16.21
N ASN A 206 -16.76 -10.14 -17.15
CA ASN A 206 -16.80 -10.45 -18.57
C ASN A 206 -15.39 -10.44 -19.18
N ALA A 207 -15.15 -11.33 -20.14
CA ALA A 207 -13.96 -11.28 -20.98
C ALA A 207 -13.87 -9.91 -21.69
N GLY A 208 -12.65 -9.42 -21.93
CA GLY A 208 -12.43 -8.12 -22.57
C GLY A 208 -13.21 -7.98 -23.89
N ALA A 209 -13.85 -6.84 -24.10
CA ALA A 209 -14.77 -6.59 -25.22
C ALA A 209 -14.08 -6.37 -26.58
N ALA A 210 -12.78 -6.65 -26.70
CA ALA A 210 -12.08 -6.53 -27.97
C ALA A 210 -12.47 -7.70 -28.89
N ALA A 211 -13.20 -7.40 -29.96
CA ALA A 211 -13.46 -8.37 -31.02
C ALA A 211 -12.11 -8.87 -31.60
N PRO A 212 -11.97 -10.17 -31.89
CA PRO A 212 -10.74 -10.74 -32.40
C PRO A 212 -10.32 -10.04 -33.71
N VAL A 213 -9.04 -9.72 -33.84
CA VAL A 213 -8.41 -9.30 -35.10
C VAL A 213 -7.59 -10.47 -35.60
N THR A 214 -8.12 -11.17 -36.60
CA THR A 214 -7.50 -12.31 -37.28
C THR A 214 -6.37 -11.91 -38.23
N GLY A 215 -6.22 -10.61 -38.49
CA GLY A 215 -5.25 -10.06 -39.42
C GLY A 215 -5.77 -9.96 -40.86
N ASN A 216 -6.95 -10.53 -41.13
CA ASN A 216 -7.60 -10.56 -42.43
C ASN A 216 -8.69 -9.49 -42.58
N GLU A 217 -8.95 -8.70 -41.54
CA GLU A 217 -9.95 -7.63 -41.57
C GLU A 217 -9.51 -6.48 -42.50
N PRO A 218 -10.44 -5.81 -43.21
CA PRO A 218 -10.11 -4.66 -44.04
C PRO A 218 -9.41 -3.56 -43.22
N SER A 219 -8.25 -3.09 -43.68
CA SER A 219 -7.61 -1.89 -43.11
C SER A 219 -8.05 -0.65 -43.90
N ALA A 220 -8.29 0.47 -43.21
CA ALA A 220 -8.43 1.77 -43.86
C ALA A 220 -7.04 2.33 -44.19
N ALA A 221 -6.93 3.09 -45.28
CA ALA A 221 -5.71 3.82 -45.61
C ALA A 221 -5.29 4.70 -44.42
N SER A 222 -3.98 4.73 -44.12
CA SER A 222 -3.48 5.58 -43.04
C SER A 222 -3.64 7.06 -43.42
N THR A 223 -4.04 7.91 -42.48
CA THR A 223 -3.99 9.37 -42.67
C THR A 223 -2.55 9.84 -42.48
N GLY A 224 -1.92 10.38 -43.53
CA GLY A 224 -0.55 10.93 -43.49
C GLY A 224 0.31 10.49 -44.68
N GLN A 225 1.61 10.82 -44.65
CA GLN A 225 2.60 10.50 -45.71
C GLN A 225 2.96 9.00 -45.84
N VAL A 226 2.22 8.10 -45.20
CA VAL A 226 2.42 6.65 -45.31
C VAL A 226 1.47 6.11 -46.37
N LEU A 227 1.99 5.90 -47.58
CA LEU A 227 1.28 5.30 -48.71
C LEU A 227 1.23 3.78 -48.56
N GLY A 228 0.04 3.21 -48.39
CA GLY A 228 -0.19 1.75 -48.37
C GLY A 228 -1.14 1.27 -47.27
N MET A 229 -1.64 0.04 -47.42
CA MET A 229 -2.39 -0.67 -46.38
C MET A 229 -1.42 -1.19 -45.31
N ARG A 230 -1.66 -0.86 -44.04
CA ARG A 230 -0.95 -1.53 -42.93
C ARG A 230 -1.51 -2.96 -42.82
N GLN A 231 -0.64 -3.96 -42.98
CA GLN A 231 -0.99 -5.33 -42.59
C GLN A 231 -1.34 -5.34 -41.10
N ARG A 232 -2.52 -5.86 -40.75
CA ARG A 232 -2.88 -6.09 -39.35
C ARG A 232 -2.18 -7.37 -38.91
N VAL A 233 -1.31 -7.27 -37.91
CA VAL A 233 -0.70 -8.43 -37.27
C VAL A 233 -1.77 -9.10 -36.41
N ALA A 234 -2.01 -10.39 -36.61
CA ALA A 234 -2.91 -11.17 -35.77
C ALA A 234 -2.45 -11.04 -34.31
N THR A 235 -3.33 -10.54 -33.44
CA THR A 235 -3.01 -10.41 -32.01
C THR A 235 -3.23 -11.75 -31.33
N VAL A 236 -2.34 -12.11 -30.40
CA VAL A 236 -2.56 -13.25 -29.50
C VAL A 236 -3.86 -12.98 -28.73
N HIS A 237 -4.77 -13.95 -28.81
CA HIS A 237 -6.10 -13.93 -28.23
C HIS A 237 -6.07 -13.51 -26.75
N HIS A 238 -7.02 -12.68 -26.34
CA HIS A 238 -7.38 -12.55 -24.94
C HIS A 238 -8.13 -13.81 -24.51
N GLY A 239 -7.39 -14.85 -24.11
CA GLY A 239 -7.93 -16.06 -23.47
C GLY A 239 -8.44 -15.81 -22.05
N ASP A 240 -8.49 -14.54 -21.64
CA ASP A 240 -8.66 -14.09 -20.29
C ASP A 240 -10.09 -14.38 -19.80
N LYS A 241 -10.22 -15.30 -18.85
CA LYS A 241 -11.47 -15.65 -18.16
C LYS A 241 -11.42 -15.12 -16.73
N GLY A 242 -12.57 -14.70 -16.20
CA GLY A 242 -12.73 -14.28 -14.80
C GLY A 242 -12.72 -12.76 -14.59
N SER A 243 -12.78 -12.35 -13.32
CA SER A 243 -12.91 -10.94 -12.94
C SER A 243 -11.66 -10.12 -13.27
N ALA A 244 -11.87 -8.87 -13.69
CA ALA A 244 -10.81 -7.87 -13.88
C ALA A 244 -9.96 -7.62 -12.62
N ALA A 245 -10.41 -8.08 -11.44
CA ALA A 245 -9.61 -8.13 -10.22
C ALA A 245 -8.23 -8.78 -10.41
N ARG A 246 -8.11 -9.78 -11.30
CA ARG A 246 -6.83 -10.48 -11.58
C ARG A 246 -5.72 -9.59 -12.14
N PHE A 247 -6.04 -8.38 -12.59
CA PHE A 247 -5.03 -7.42 -13.08
C PHE A 247 -4.36 -6.61 -11.96
N PHE A 248 -4.90 -6.66 -10.75
CA PHE A 248 -4.48 -5.87 -9.62
C PHE A 248 -3.95 -6.76 -8.49
N TYR A 249 -3.11 -6.21 -7.63
CA TYR A 249 -2.67 -6.94 -6.44
C TYR A 249 -3.84 -7.10 -5.47
N CYS A 250 -4.05 -8.33 -4.99
CA CYS A 250 -5.03 -8.65 -3.96
C CYS A 250 -4.35 -8.77 -2.60
N ALA A 251 -4.45 -7.73 -1.77
CA ALA A 251 -3.96 -7.71 -0.41
C ALA A 251 -4.99 -8.36 0.54
N LYS A 252 -5.13 -9.69 0.43
CA LYS A 252 -6.14 -10.43 1.19
C LYS A 252 -5.93 -10.29 2.69
N VAL A 253 -6.96 -9.80 3.38
CA VAL A 253 -6.96 -9.60 4.84
C VAL A 253 -7.25 -10.92 5.56
N LYS A 254 -6.48 -11.22 6.60
CA LYS A 254 -6.75 -12.35 7.50
C LYS A 254 -7.14 -11.81 8.87
N PRO A 255 -8.38 -11.96 9.34
CA PRO A 255 -8.82 -11.39 10.63
C PRO A 255 -7.93 -11.77 11.83
N SER A 256 -7.34 -12.97 11.82
CA SER A 256 -6.42 -13.45 12.86
C SER A 256 -5.12 -12.64 12.95
N GLU A 257 -4.68 -12.00 11.85
CA GLU A 257 -3.36 -11.32 11.77
C GLU A 257 -3.25 -10.11 12.70
N ARG A 258 -4.40 -9.61 13.16
CA ARG A 258 -4.50 -8.50 14.11
C ARG A 258 -3.86 -8.85 15.47
N ASP A 259 -4.13 -10.06 15.96
CA ASP A 259 -3.75 -10.52 17.31
C ASP A 259 -2.57 -11.52 17.30
N GLU A 260 -2.05 -11.88 16.13
CA GLU A 260 -0.83 -12.71 16.00
C GLU A 260 0.35 -12.12 16.77
N GLY A 261 0.99 -12.93 17.61
CA GLY A 261 2.10 -12.50 18.48
C GLY A 261 1.67 -11.94 19.83
N LEU A 262 0.36 -11.86 20.09
CA LEU A 262 -0.21 -11.35 21.34
C LEU A 262 -0.83 -12.47 22.18
N GLU A 263 -0.39 -13.72 22.05
CA GLU A 263 -1.00 -14.88 22.72
C GLU A 263 -1.07 -14.69 24.25
N ARG A 264 -0.09 -13.98 24.82
CA ARG A 264 0.03 -13.69 26.25
C ARG A 264 -0.63 -12.37 26.71
N PHE A 265 -1.22 -11.61 25.80
CA PHE A 265 -1.91 -10.36 26.13
C PHE A 265 -3.35 -10.65 26.55
N ILE A 266 -3.85 -9.82 27.46
CA ILE A 266 -5.25 -9.84 27.90
C ILE A 266 -6.07 -9.10 26.84
N ALA A 267 -7.19 -9.69 26.43
CA ALA A 267 -8.11 -9.04 25.50
C ALA A 267 -8.79 -7.85 26.19
N ILE A 268 -8.85 -6.71 25.50
CA ILE A 268 -9.63 -5.56 25.92
C ILE A 268 -11.07 -5.76 25.46
N SER A 269 -12.04 -5.44 26.31
CA SER A 269 -13.47 -5.62 26.03
C SER A 269 -13.94 -4.76 24.85
N ALA A 270 -15.02 -5.17 24.17
CA ALA A 270 -15.63 -4.37 23.10
C ALA A 270 -16.10 -2.98 23.59
N SER A 271 -16.59 -2.92 24.84
CA SER A 271 -16.96 -1.67 25.54
C SER A 271 -15.77 -0.72 25.63
N ASP A 272 -14.65 -1.18 26.18
CA ASP A 272 -13.47 -0.34 26.41
C ASP A 272 -12.87 0.12 25.08
N MET A 273 -12.89 -0.76 24.07
CA MET A 273 -12.44 -0.45 22.72
C MET A 273 -13.32 0.55 21.97
N THR A 274 -14.55 0.82 22.44
CA THR A 274 -15.50 1.76 21.83
C THR A 274 -15.72 3.02 22.68
N GLY A 275 -14.76 3.34 23.56
CA GLY A 275 -14.83 4.53 24.42
C GLY A 275 -15.76 4.38 25.62
N GLY A 276 -15.90 3.15 26.14
CA GLY A 276 -16.67 2.85 27.35
C GLY A 276 -18.18 2.76 27.14
N ARG A 277 -18.64 2.35 25.94
CA ARG A 277 -20.08 2.12 25.70
C ARG A 277 -20.59 1.03 26.63
N LYS A 278 -21.74 1.26 27.27
CA LYS A 278 -22.37 0.28 28.17
C LYS A 278 -22.51 -1.09 27.50
N GLU A 279 -21.99 -2.13 28.15
CA GLU A 279 -22.11 -3.54 27.74
C GLU A 279 -23.59 -3.88 27.47
N GLY A 280 -23.87 -4.56 26.34
CA GLY A 280 -25.23 -4.88 25.91
C GLY A 280 -26.04 -3.72 25.30
N SER A 281 -25.47 -2.53 25.15
CA SER A 281 -26.14 -1.43 24.44
C SER A 281 -26.38 -1.74 22.96
N ALA A 282 -27.44 -1.16 22.38
CA ALA A 282 -27.78 -1.35 20.97
C ALA A 282 -26.57 -1.07 20.06
N GLY A 283 -26.28 -2.05 19.20
CA GLY A 283 -25.18 -2.00 18.26
C GLY A 283 -23.80 -2.35 18.83
N ILE A 284 -23.59 -2.54 20.14
CA ILE A 284 -22.23 -2.85 20.68
C ILE A 284 -21.67 -4.17 20.15
N ASN A 285 -22.56 -5.13 19.89
CA ASN A 285 -22.26 -6.42 19.27
C ASN A 285 -22.48 -6.40 17.74
N ASP A 286 -22.73 -5.24 17.14
CA ASP A 286 -22.73 -5.12 15.69
C ASP A 286 -21.26 -5.08 15.24
N PRO A 287 -20.82 -5.96 14.31
CA PRO A 287 -19.52 -5.85 13.66
C PRO A 287 -19.23 -4.42 13.15
N ARG A 288 -20.26 -3.62 12.86
CA ARG A 288 -20.18 -2.25 12.35
C ARG A 288 -19.90 -1.18 13.42
N ALA A 289 -20.12 -1.46 14.71
CA ALA A 289 -19.96 -0.47 15.78
C ALA A 289 -18.53 -0.37 16.35
N GLY A 290 -17.69 -1.38 16.12
CA GLY A 290 -16.36 -1.48 16.74
C GLY A 290 -15.36 -2.24 15.88
N ALA A 291 -15.29 -1.97 14.57
CA ALA A 291 -14.38 -2.65 13.63
C ALA A 291 -14.43 -4.20 13.72
N GLY A 292 -15.63 -4.76 13.88
CA GLY A 292 -15.88 -6.20 13.91
C GLY A 292 -15.90 -6.85 15.30
N ARG A 293 -15.72 -6.08 16.37
CA ARG A 293 -15.21 -6.62 17.65
C ARG A 293 -16.33 -6.87 18.66
N THR A 294 -17.03 -7.99 18.52
CA THR A 294 -18.03 -8.45 19.49
C THR A 294 -17.44 -9.24 20.66
N LYS A 295 -16.14 -9.60 20.58
CA LYS A 295 -15.43 -10.44 21.57
C LYS A 295 -14.21 -9.76 22.20
N GLY A 296 -14.06 -8.45 22.00
CA GLY A 296 -12.83 -7.73 22.32
C GLY A 296 -11.68 -8.02 21.35
N ALA A 297 -10.52 -7.42 21.60
CA ALA A 297 -9.29 -7.70 20.85
C ALA A 297 -8.07 -7.52 21.74
N LYS A 298 -6.97 -8.23 21.44
CA LYS A 298 -5.70 -8.06 22.16
C LYS A 298 -4.91 -6.88 21.62
N ASN A 299 -4.91 -6.72 20.29
CA ASN A 299 -4.49 -5.49 19.67
C ASN A 299 -5.66 -4.51 19.68
N ASN A 300 -5.54 -3.41 20.42
CA ASN A 300 -6.58 -2.39 20.53
C ASN A 300 -6.39 -1.21 19.57
N HIS A 301 -5.32 -1.17 18.77
CA HIS A 301 -5.07 -0.06 17.84
C HIS A 301 -6.22 0.11 16.83
N PRO A 302 -6.80 1.30 16.66
CA PRO A 302 -8.04 1.45 15.91
C PRO A 302 -7.90 1.09 14.42
N THR A 303 -6.78 1.46 13.81
CA THR A 303 -6.52 1.44 12.35
C THR A 303 -5.37 0.48 12.01
N VAL A 304 -5.56 -0.83 12.17
CA VAL A 304 -4.51 -1.82 11.86
C VAL A 304 -4.55 -2.15 10.36
N LYS A 305 -3.44 -1.92 9.65
CA LYS A 305 -3.32 -2.26 8.22
C LYS A 305 -3.05 -3.76 8.01
N PRO A 306 -3.58 -4.37 6.92
CA PRO A 306 -3.34 -5.78 6.58
C PRO A 306 -1.87 -6.08 6.30
N ILE A 307 -1.36 -7.23 6.73
CA ILE A 307 0.07 -7.55 6.59
C ILE A 307 0.44 -7.78 5.13
N ALA A 308 -0.42 -8.43 4.34
CA ALA A 308 -0.18 -8.64 2.91
C ALA A 308 -0.02 -7.31 2.14
N LEU A 309 -0.80 -6.29 2.48
CA LEU A 309 -0.68 -4.95 1.90
C LEU A 309 0.68 -4.34 2.23
N MET A 310 1.03 -4.33 3.52
CA MET A 310 2.30 -3.72 3.96
C MET A 310 3.51 -4.46 3.39
N LYS A 311 3.46 -5.79 3.27
CA LYS A 311 4.52 -6.60 2.63
C LYS A 311 4.73 -6.18 1.18
N TYR A 312 3.65 -6.03 0.42
CA TYR A 312 3.71 -5.56 -0.96
C TYR A 312 4.36 -4.17 -1.07
N LEU A 313 3.93 -3.22 -0.23
CA LEU A 313 4.47 -1.85 -0.25
C LEU A 313 5.95 -1.81 0.16
N CYS A 314 6.35 -2.51 1.22
CA CYS A 314 7.77 -2.61 1.61
C CYS A 314 8.61 -3.20 0.47
N LYS A 315 8.16 -4.30 -0.13
CA LYS A 315 8.88 -4.97 -1.23
C LYS A 315 8.98 -4.12 -2.49
N LEU A 316 7.97 -3.30 -2.77
CA LEU A 316 7.92 -2.44 -3.96
C LEU A 316 9.05 -1.40 -3.97
N ILE A 317 9.42 -0.87 -2.81
CA ILE A 317 10.33 0.29 -2.73
C ILE A 317 11.62 0.05 -1.93
N THR A 318 11.80 -1.14 -1.35
CA THR A 318 12.96 -1.45 -0.51
C THR A 318 13.82 -2.53 -1.15
N GLN A 319 15.12 -2.27 -1.25
CA GLN A 319 16.09 -3.27 -1.67
C GLN A 319 16.19 -4.41 -0.64
N PRO A 320 16.54 -5.65 -1.05
CA PRO A 320 16.76 -6.76 -0.13
C PRO A 320 17.69 -6.38 1.04
N GLY A 321 17.27 -6.68 2.27
CA GLY A 321 18.03 -6.33 3.48
C GLY A 321 18.07 -4.83 3.83
N GLY A 322 17.40 -3.96 3.06
CA GLY A 322 17.28 -2.54 3.34
C GLY A 322 16.49 -2.24 4.62
N THR A 323 16.48 -0.97 5.03
CA THR A 323 15.83 -0.50 6.26
C THR A 323 14.58 0.31 5.93
N VAL A 324 13.44 -0.16 6.43
CA VAL A 324 12.13 0.51 6.33
C VAL A 324 11.89 1.35 7.59
N LEU A 325 11.49 2.61 7.42
CA LEU A 325 11.06 3.49 8.50
C LEU A 325 9.54 3.66 8.52
N ASP A 326 8.96 3.64 9.72
CA ASP A 326 7.59 4.06 9.98
C ASP A 326 7.55 5.03 11.20
N PRO A 327 7.39 6.36 10.97
CA PRO A 327 7.36 7.35 12.05
C PRO A 327 6.06 7.36 12.86
N TRP A 328 5.04 6.61 12.44
CA TRP A 328 3.72 6.51 13.07
C TRP A 328 3.27 5.04 13.09
N MET A 329 4.09 4.17 13.67
CA MET A 329 3.96 2.73 13.44
C MET A 329 2.71 2.08 14.04
N GLY A 330 2.06 2.73 15.00
CA GLY A 330 0.95 2.18 15.76
C GLY A 330 1.31 0.83 16.37
N SER A 331 0.45 -0.16 16.13
CA SER A 331 0.68 -1.54 16.57
C SER A 331 1.69 -2.34 15.72
N GLY A 332 2.45 -1.70 14.81
CA GLY A 332 3.60 -2.31 14.13
C GLY A 332 3.28 -3.18 12.91
N SER A 333 2.20 -2.91 12.15
CA SER A 333 1.91 -3.67 10.92
C SER A 333 3.02 -3.53 9.86
N THR A 334 3.59 -2.33 9.69
CA THR A 334 4.74 -2.11 8.79
C THR A 334 5.96 -2.92 9.24
N GLY A 335 6.28 -2.90 10.54
CA GLY A 335 7.42 -3.63 11.08
C GLY A 335 7.29 -5.14 10.94
N ARG A 336 6.08 -5.70 11.17
CA ARG A 336 5.79 -7.10 10.88
C ARG A 336 6.07 -7.45 9.42
N ALA A 337 5.54 -6.65 8.50
CA ALA A 337 5.72 -6.85 7.07
C ALA A 337 7.19 -6.73 6.66
N ALA A 338 7.92 -5.74 7.18
CA ALA A 338 9.33 -5.53 6.91
C ALA A 338 10.15 -6.76 7.33
N ILE A 339 9.97 -7.24 8.56
CA ILE A 339 10.70 -8.41 9.08
C ILE A 339 10.38 -9.68 8.29
N GLU A 340 9.10 -9.93 8.00
CA GLU A 340 8.69 -11.13 7.26
C GLU A 340 9.11 -11.12 5.77
N GLU A 341 9.45 -9.96 5.20
CA GLU A 341 10.03 -9.86 3.85
C GLU A 341 11.57 -9.81 3.87
N GLY A 342 12.19 -9.89 5.06
CA GLY A 342 13.65 -9.87 5.18
C GLY A 342 14.27 -8.47 5.11
N PHE A 343 13.57 -7.45 5.59
CA PHE A 343 14.08 -6.08 5.75
C PHE A 343 14.40 -5.79 7.22
N ASN A 344 15.22 -4.76 7.45
CA ASN A 344 15.37 -4.13 8.76
C ASN A 344 14.24 -3.10 8.96
N PHE A 345 13.95 -2.76 10.22
CA PHE A 345 12.85 -1.85 10.55
C PHE A 345 13.20 -0.83 11.64
N VAL A 346 12.76 0.40 11.46
CA VAL A 346 12.77 1.44 12.49
C VAL A 346 11.34 1.95 12.65
N GLY A 347 10.81 1.87 13.87
CA GLY A 347 9.44 2.28 14.19
C GLY A 347 9.41 3.32 15.30
N ILE A 348 8.54 4.32 15.16
CA ILE A 348 8.31 5.35 16.18
C ILE A 348 6.81 5.39 16.46
N ASP A 349 6.45 5.43 17.74
CA ASP A 349 5.08 5.75 18.14
C ASP A 349 5.07 6.64 19.39
N LEU A 350 4.04 7.48 19.52
CA LEU A 350 3.85 8.34 20.68
C LEU A 350 3.39 7.53 21.89
N ASP A 351 2.60 6.48 21.68
CA ASP A 351 1.95 5.71 22.74
C ASP A 351 2.81 4.49 23.15
N PRO A 352 3.32 4.44 24.40
CA PRO A 352 4.11 3.31 24.88
C PRO A 352 3.36 1.97 24.87
N ASP A 353 2.04 1.97 24.96
CA ASP A 353 1.25 0.73 24.91
C ASP A 353 1.24 0.17 23.49
N TYR A 354 1.17 1.04 22.47
CA TYR A 354 1.29 0.63 21.07
C TYR A 354 2.70 0.15 20.74
N VAL A 355 3.74 0.79 21.29
CA VAL A 355 5.12 0.28 21.17
C VAL A 355 5.27 -1.12 21.81
N THR A 356 4.62 -1.36 22.96
CA THR A 356 4.62 -2.67 23.61
C THR A 356 3.95 -3.74 22.76
N ILE A 357 2.79 -3.42 22.17
CA ILE A 357 2.08 -4.31 21.23
C ILE A 357 2.95 -4.57 19.99
N ALA A 358 3.53 -3.53 19.40
CA ALA A 358 4.39 -3.62 18.23
C ALA A 358 5.60 -4.53 18.52
N SER A 359 6.27 -4.36 19.67
CA SER A 359 7.41 -5.18 20.08
C SER A 359 7.06 -6.68 20.12
N ALA A 360 5.93 -7.05 20.71
CA ALA A 360 5.49 -8.45 20.76
C ALA A 360 5.19 -9.02 19.36
N ARG A 361 4.50 -8.23 18.52
CA ARG A 361 4.16 -8.59 17.14
C ARG A 361 5.39 -8.74 16.24
N LEU A 362 6.38 -7.86 16.37
CA LEU A 362 7.63 -7.93 15.60
C LEU A 362 8.49 -9.12 16.05
N ALA A 363 8.56 -9.41 17.35
CA ALA A 363 9.24 -10.59 17.87
C ALA A 363 8.62 -11.90 17.34
N PHE A 364 7.29 -11.96 17.22
CA PHE A 364 6.60 -13.07 16.56
C PHE A 364 7.01 -13.22 15.10
N SER A 365 6.95 -12.13 14.31
CA SER A 365 7.36 -12.14 12.90
C SER A 365 8.84 -12.51 12.72
N LEU A 366 9.73 -12.11 13.62
CA LEU A 366 11.15 -12.49 13.59
C LEU A 366 11.34 -14.01 13.78
N LYS A 367 10.63 -14.60 14.74
CA LYS A 367 10.65 -16.06 14.95
C LYS A 367 10.10 -16.82 13.74
N LYS A 368 9.01 -16.33 13.16
CA LYS A 368 8.40 -16.89 11.96
C LYS A 368 9.39 -16.87 10.79
N TYR A 369 10.00 -15.71 10.51
CA TYR A 369 11.00 -15.56 9.47
C TYR A 369 12.20 -16.51 9.66
N ALA A 370 12.73 -16.60 10.89
CA ALA A 370 13.86 -17.48 11.19
C ALA A 370 13.51 -18.97 10.96
N LYS A 371 12.27 -19.37 11.27
CA LYS A 371 11.79 -20.73 11.04
C LYS A 371 11.67 -21.04 9.54
N GLU A 372 11.02 -20.15 8.78
CA GLU A 372 10.85 -20.30 7.32
C GLU A 372 12.19 -20.39 6.59
N ARG A 373 13.19 -19.59 7.00
CA ARG A 373 14.56 -19.66 6.45
C ARG A 373 15.31 -20.94 6.81
N ALA A 374 15.07 -21.51 7.99
CA ALA A 374 15.70 -22.76 8.40
C ALA A 374 15.12 -23.98 7.66
N GLU A 375 13.89 -23.90 7.18
CA GLU A 375 13.23 -24.96 6.40
C GLU A 375 13.61 -24.93 4.90
N GLU A 376 14.17 -23.82 4.42
CA GLU A 376 14.65 -23.64 3.04
C GLU A 376 16.12 -24.04 2.84
N LEU A 377 16.87 -24.24 3.93
CA LEU A 377 18.27 -24.70 3.96
C LEU A 377 18.32 -26.21 4.23
#